data_AF-A0A1F9T9P3-F1
#
_entry.id   AF-A0A1F9T9P3-F1
#
_cell.length_a   1.000
_cell.length_b   1.000
_cell.length_c   1.000
_cell.angle_alpha   90.00
_cell.angle_beta   90.00
_cell.angle_gamma   90.00
#
_symmetry.space_group_name_H-M   'P 1'
#
loop_
_entity.id
_entity.type
_entity.pdbx_description
1 polymer ?
#
loop_
_entity_poly.entity_id
_entity_poly.type
_entity_poly.pdbx_seq_one_letter_code
_entity_poly.pdbx_strand_id
1 'polypeptide(L)'
;MTDPRRGERARRLLEKHAAELDALKLERPAVSLEPLPLPAEPARKYPALQELAAMKRGVQDDFSASQLAVMEIKAKLETDLAVMGGSAAEKPAPPPEAKPAAAPEGNAAASAPPPARPVKPAPPGPAKRQEPEKRPPSRGSALWARAAAGAALCAALFLFMFYGGEEETSFPLPSSAVAGLCLDGAGSRAFFTDPHRQLLVTVSIAGRRVEGLQSFQAQGLKALAYDGAAFWTTDGTSIFRYPQGAPYPEAGAYKAGPGVFALAWDGRNLWAASVGGRLVRYAAGEKPAPEAVFQLPEGFGAWLTVSGGKLWELDAETGRLAAYTLTAKPELLGSADAGSYLPEGRVAGFAVSGGNAWVITAEPAGLALLDLKRLKLLEDGK
;
A
#
# COMPACT_ATOMS: atom_id res chain seq x y z
N MET A 1 -29.95 -5.37 -27.71
CA MET A 1 -30.58 -4.07 -27.99
C MET A 1 -30.39 -3.19 -26.76
N THR A 2 -29.44 -2.26 -26.81
CA THR A 2 -29.13 -1.33 -25.72
C THR A 2 -30.17 -0.20 -25.70
N ASP A 3 -30.75 0.04 -24.52
CA ASP A 3 -31.80 1.05 -24.32
C ASP A 3 -31.25 2.46 -24.60
N PRO A 4 -31.72 3.16 -25.65
CA PRO A 4 -31.23 4.49 -26.01
C PRO A 4 -31.46 5.54 -24.91
N ARG A 5 -32.36 5.26 -23.94
CA ARG A 5 -32.65 6.16 -22.83
C ARG A 5 -31.54 6.24 -21.78
N ARG A 6 -30.64 5.24 -21.73
CA ARG A 6 -29.48 5.26 -20.81
C ARG A 6 -28.42 6.27 -21.24
N GLY A 7 -28.18 6.43 -22.55
CA GLY A 7 -27.21 7.40 -23.06
C GLY A 7 -27.64 8.85 -22.80
N GLU A 8 -28.95 9.11 -22.94
CA GLU A 8 -29.50 10.46 -22.75
C GLU A 8 -29.47 10.91 -21.28
N ARG A 9 -29.71 9.99 -20.32
CA ARG A 9 -29.56 10.29 -18.89
C ARG A 9 -28.11 10.59 -18.50
N ALA A 10 -27.15 9.83 -19.01
CA ALA A 10 -25.73 10.05 -18.72
C ALA A 10 -25.26 11.42 -19.26
N ARG A 11 -25.70 11.79 -20.47
CA ARG A 11 -25.39 13.08 -21.08
C ARG A 11 -25.95 14.26 -20.28
N ARG A 12 -27.22 14.18 -19.84
CA ARG A 12 -27.84 15.22 -18.99
C ARG A 12 -27.14 15.38 -17.63
N LEU A 13 -26.63 14.30 -17.06
CA LEU A 13 -25.85 14.33 -15.81
C LEU A 13 -24.50 15.02 -16.00
N LEU A 14 -23.81 14.74 -17.11
CA LEU A 14 -22.54 15.41 -17.43
C LEU A 14 -22.72 16.90 -17.73
N GLU A 15 -23.77 17.28 -18.47
CA GLU A 15 -24.09 18.68 -18.75
C GLU A 15 -24.45 19.44 -17.46
N LYS A 16 -25.15 18.79 -16.52
CA LYS A 16 -25.46 19.36 -15.19
C LYS A 16 -24.18 19.61 -14.36
N HIS A 17 -23.27 18.64 -14.30
CA HIS A 17 -22.03 18.80 -13.55
C HIS A 17 -21.05 19.81 -14.18
N ALA A 18 -21.03 19.92 -15.50
CA ALA A 18 -20.26 20.96 -16.19
C ALA A 18 -20.77 22.36 -15.85
N ALA A 19 -22.10 22.56 -15.77
CA ALA A 19 -22.69 23.83 -15.37
C ALA A 19 -22.45 24.17 -13.88
N GLU A 20 -22.46 23.18 -12.99
CA GLU A 20 -22.11 23.35 -11.57
C GLU A 20 -20.62 23.73 -11.39
N LEU A 21 -19.72 23.19 -12.22
CA LEU A 21 -18.30 23.55 -12.21
C LEU A 21 -18.03 24.97 -12.73
N ASP A 22 -18.79 25.43 -13.73
CA ASP A 22 -18.68 26.82 -14.19
C ASP A 22 -19.27 27.82 -13.19
N ALA A 23 -20.32 27.45 -12.45
CA ALA A 23 -20.86 28.26 -11.36
C ALA A 23 -19.92 28.35 -10.15
N LEU A 24 -19.00 27.40 -9.97
CA LEU A 24 -17.99 27.39 -8.91
C LEU A 24 -16.73 28.21 -9.23
N LYS A 25 -16.66 28.86 -10.40
CA LYS A 25 -15.68 29.92 -10.69
C LYS A 25 -16.05 31.21 -9.93
N LEU A 26 -16.04 31.12 -8.61
CA LEU A 26 -16.01 32.28 -7.73
C LEU A 26 -14.74 33.07 -8.03
N GLU A 27 -14.93 34.36 -8.33
CA GLU A 27 -13.88 35.35 -8.52
C GLU A 27 -12.88 35.26 -7.37
N ARG A 28 -11.67 34.75 -7.65
CA ARG A 28 -10.55 34.88 -6.73
C ARG A 28 -10.19 36.36 -6.67
N PRO A 29 -10.28 37.02 -5.51
CA PRO A 29 -9.73 38.36 -5.40
C PRO A 29 -8.23 38.27 -5.68
N ALA A 30 -7.76 39.11 -6.60
CA ALA A 30 -6.34 39.27 -6.88
C ALA A 30 -5.66 39.86 -5.63
N VAL A 31 -5.24 38.99 -4.71
CA VAL A 31 -4.34 39.37 -3.63
C VAL A 31 -2.95 39.49 -4.24
N SER A 32 -2.58 40.73 -4.59
CA SER A 32 -1.21 41.08 -4.95
C SER A 32 -0.33 40.91 -3.71
N LEU A 33 0.31 39.76 -3.59
CA LEU A 33 1.41 39.55 -2.64
C LEU A 33 2.64 40.26 -3.22
N GLU A 34 2.83 41.52 -2.86
CA GLU A 34 4.15 42.14 -3.03
C GLU A 34 5.15 41.34 -2.19
N PRO A 35 6.24 40.82 -2.79
CA PRO A 35 7.26 40.11 -2.05
C PRO A 35 7.95 41.08 -1.09
N LEU A 36 7.80 40.84 0.21
CA LEU A 36 8.60 41.50 1.24
C LEU A 36 10.08 41.39 0.86
N PRO A 37 10.83 42.50 0.78
CA PRO A 37 12.25 42.46 0.45
C PRO A 37 12.98 41.73 1.58
N LEU A 38 13.42 40.50 1.30
CA LEU A 38 14.33 39.79 2.19
C LEU A 38 15.67 40.54 2.22
N PRO A 39 16.22 40.83 3.40
CA PRO A 39 17.54 41.45 3.50
C PRO A 39 18.58 40.52 2.85
N ALA A 40 19.37 41.07 1.92
CA ALA A 40 20.30 40.34 1.04
C ALA A 40 21.51 39.70 1.76
N GLU A 41 21.55 39.64 3.09
CA GLU A 41 22.61 38.96 3.84
C GLU A 41 22.03 38.23 5.04
N PRO A 42 21.92 36.88 4.96
CA PRO A 42 22.82 36.07 5.79
C PRO A 42 23.21 34.71 5.18
N ALA A 43 23.19 34.53 3.85
CA ALA A 43 23.47 33.22 3.24
C ALA A 43 24.94 32.75 3.40
N ARG A 44 25.86 33.62 3.84
CA ARG A 44 27.28 33.27 4.08
C ARG A 44 27.59 32.80 5.51
N LYS A 45 26.73 33.04 6.50
CA LYS A 45 27.06 32.78 7.91
C LYS A 45 26.52 31.45 8.47
N TYR A 46 25.67 30.75 7.74
CA TYR A 46 24.97 29.57 8.27
C TYR A 46 25.06 28.38 7.28
N PRO A 47 26.09 27.51 7.41
CA PRO A 47 26.24 26.32 6.56
C PRO A 47 25.01 25.40 6.60
N ALA A 48 24.29 25.34 7.72
CA ALA A 48 23.04 24.57 7.85
C ALA A 48 21.92 25.03 6.89
N LEU A 49 21.85 26.34 6.54
CA LEU A 49 20.88 26.83 5.56
C LEU A 49 21.27 26.47 4.13
N GLN A 50 22.57 26.33 3.85
CA GLN A 50 23.06 25.86 2.55
C GLN A 50 22.80 24.36 2.36
N GLU A 51 23.00 23.56 3.42
CA GLU A 51 22.65 22.13 3.41
C GLU A 51 21.14 21.91 3.23
N LEU A 52 20.30 22.69 3.93
CA LEU A 52 18.84 22.61 3.76
C LEU A 52 18.40 23.02 2.34
N ALA A 53 19.01 24.05 1.77
CA ALA A 53 18.74 24.47 0.40
C ALA A 53 19.20 23.42 -0.63
N ALA A 54 20.35 22.78 -0.40
CA ALA A 54 20.86 21.68 -1.22
C ALA A 54 19.98 20.43 -1.14
N MET A 55 19.54 20.04 0.06
CA MET A 55 18.58 18.95 0.27
C MET A 55 17.24 19.24 -0.44
N LYS A 56 16.71 20.46 -0.30
CA LYS A 56 15.46 20.85 -0.97
C LYS A 56 15.59 20.79 -2.49
N ARG A 57 16.75 21.16 -3.03
CA ARG A 57 17.03 21.08 -4.47
C ARG A 57 17.15 19.62 -4.93
N GLY A 58 17.86 18.77 -4.19
CA GLY A 58 17.96 17.33 -4.48
C GLY A 58 16.60 16.63 -4.50
N VAL A 59 15.73 16.89 -3.51
CA VAL A 59 14.37 16.34 -3.49
C VAL A 59 13.52 16.82 -4.68
N GLN A 60 13.67 18.09 -5.08
CA GLN A 60 12.97 18.65 -6.24
C GLN A 60 13.46 18.02 -7.56
N ASP A 61 14.76 17.77 -7.67
CA ASP A 61 15.38 17.14 -8.83
C ASP A 61 14.95 15.66 -8.94
N ASP A 62 14.96 14.91 -7.83
CA ASP A 62 14.49 13.52 -7.76
C ASP A 62 13.00 13.39 -8.11
N PHE A 63 12.18 14.33 -7.65
CA PHE A 63 10.76 14.40 -8.00
C PHE A 63 10.56 14.67 -9.50
N SER A 64 11.34 15.60 -10.06
CA SER A 64 11.27 15.93 -11.49
C SER A 64 11.73 14.76 -12.36
N ALA A 65 12.79 14.05 -11.97
CA ALA A 65 13.26 12.83 -12.64
C ALA A 65 12.21 11.71 -12.57
N SER A 66 11.56 11.54 -11.42
CA SER A 66 10.47 10.57 -11.25
C SER A 66 9.25 10.89 -12.12
N GLN A 67 8.88 12.17 -12.25
CA GLN A 67 7.81 12.59 -13.17
C GLN A 67 8.16 12.31 -14.63
N LEU A 68 9.42 12.55 -15.03
CA LEU A 68 9.89 12.24 -16.38
C LEU A 68 9.77 10.74 -16.69
N ALA A 69 10.20 9.88 -15.77
CA ALA A 69 10.10 8.42 -15.92
C ALA A 69 8.66 7.93 -16.05
N VAL A 70 7.72 8.49 -15.28
CA VAL A 70 6.28 8.18 -15.40
C VAL A 70 5.73 8.60 -16.77
N MET A 71 6.14 9.75 -17.29
CA MET A 71 5.72 10.22 -18.61
C MET A 71 6.27 9.34 -19.74
N GLU A 72 7.51 8.87 -19.63
CA GLU A 72 8.10 7.91 -20.59
C GLU A 72 7.37 6.56 -20.57
N ILE A 73 7.08 6.02 -19.38
CA ILE A 73 6.31 4.77 -19.25
C ILE A 73 4.92 4.93 -19.87
N LYS A 74 4.25 6.06 -19.62
CA LYS A 74 2.94 6.36 -20.20
C LYS A 74 2.99 6.42 -21.73
N ALA A 75 3.96 7.13 -22.31
CA ALA A 75 4.13 7.25 -23.76
C ALA A 75 4.42 5.89 -24.42
N LYS A 76 5.20 5.03 -23.75
CA LYS A 76 5.46 3.66 -24.21
C LYS A 76 4.19 2.82 -24.20
N LEU A 77 3.40 2.91 -23.13
CA LEU A 77 2.13 2.20 -23.02
C LEU A 77 1.13 2.63 -24.10
N GLU A 78 1.04 3.92 -24.40
CA GLU A 78 0.19 4.45 -25.47
C GLU A 78 0.63 3.94 -26.85
N THR A 79 1.94 3.88 -27.09
CA THR A 79 2.51 3.32 -28.34
C THR A 79 2.18 1.83 -28.47
N ASP A 80 2.39 1.05 -27.41
CA ASP A 80 2.11 -0.39 -27.40
C ASP A 80 0.59 -0.65 -27.58
N LEU A 81 -0.26 0.17 -26.98
CA LEU A 81 -1.72 0.10 -27.15
C LEU A 81 -2.13 0.41 -28.61
N ALA A 82 -1.50 1.38 -29.25
CA ALA A 82 -1.76 1.72 -30.65
C ALA A 82 -1.37 0.59 -31.60
N VAL A 83 -0.24 -0.09 -31.33
CA VAL A 83 0.20 -1.27 -32.08
C VAL A 83 -0.74 -2.45 -31.89
N MET A 84 -1.20 -2.70 -30.65
CA MET A 84 -2.15 -3.78 -30.35
C MET A 84 -3.57 -3.51 -30.85
N GLY A 85 -3.97 -2.24 -30.96
CA GLY A 85 -5.31 -1.84 -31.37
C GLY A 85 -5.61 -1.97 -32.86
N GLY A 86 -4.65 -2.38 -33.70
CA GLY A 86 -4.85 -2.57 -35.14
C GLY A 86 -5.26 -1.28 -35.88
N SER A 87 -5.06 -0.12 -35.27
CA SER A 87 -5.34 1.17 -35.90
C SER A 87 -4.20 1.50 -36.84
N ALA A 88 -4.38 1.22 -38.14
CA ALA A 88 -3.53 1.77 -39.19
C ALA A 88 -3.62 3.29 -39.10
N ALA A 89 -2.63 3.91 -38.44
CA ALA A 89 -2.49 5.35 -38.41
C ALA A 89 -2.34 5.84 -39.85
N GLU A 90 -3.33 6.60 -40.29
CA GLU A 90 -3.30 7.37 -41.52
C GLU A 90 -2.04 8.25 -41.49
N LYS A 91 -1.21 8.07 -42.51
CA LYS A 91 0.10 8.70 -42.67
C LYS A 91 -0.09 10.23 -42.58
N PRO A 92 0.54 10.93 -41.61
CA PRO A 92 0.40 12.38 -41.52
C PRO A 92 0.90 13.02 -42.81
N ALA A 93 0.13 13.97 -43.34
CA ALA A 93 0.53 14.77 -44.48
C ALA A 93 1.87 15.49 -44.18
N PRO A 94 2.79 15.57 -45.16
CA PRO A 94 4.05 16.25 -44.97
C PRO A 94 3.81 17.74 -44.62
N PRO A 95 4.63 18.33 -43.73
CA PRO A 95 4.53 19.75 -43.42
C PRO A 95 4.83 20.60 -44.67
N PRO A 96 4.25 21.81 -44.77
CA PRO A 96 4.54 22.72 -45.87
C PRO A 96 6.02 23.12 -45.88
N GLU A 97 6.62 23.05 -47.06
CA GLU A 97 8.02 23.40 -47.33
C GLU A 97 8.34 24.82 -46.83
N ALA A 98 9.22 24.90 -45.82
CA ALA A 98 9.83 26.16 -45.41
C ALA A 98 10.88 26.57 -46.45
N LYS A 99 10.79 27.81 -46.94
CA LYS A 99 11.80 28.46 -47.79
C LYS A 99 13.19 28.38 -47.14
N PRO A 100 14.25 28.02 -47.89
CA PRO A 100 15.60 27.95 -47.34
C PRO A 100 16.15 29.35 -47.10
N ALA A 101 16.57 29.60 -45.85
CA ALA A 101 17.50 30.66 -45.52
C ALA A 101 18.93 30.19 -45.83
N ALA A 102 19.72 31.08 -46.43
CA ALA A 102 21.10 30.86 -46.85
C ALA A 102 22.00 30.39 -45.68
N ALA A 103 22.79 29.36 -45.94
CA ALA A 103 23.93 28.96 -45.11
C ALA A 103 25.23 29.38 -45.80
N PRO A 104 26.26 29.83 -45.05
CA PRO A 104 27.59 30.06 -45.59
C PRO A 104 28.42 28.76 -45.60
N GLU A 105 29.43 28.82 -46.46
CA GLU A 105 30.37 27.77 -46.87
C GLU A 105 31.16 27.12 -45.73
N GLY A 106 31.49 25.83 -45.87
CA GLY A 106 32.45 25.19 -44.99
C GLY A 106 32.65 23.68 -45.18
N ASN A 107 33.62 23.34 -46.03
CA ASN A 107 34.49 22.15 -46.03
C ASN A 107 33.97 20.75 -46.42
N ALA A 108 34.75 20.19 -47.34
CA ALA A 108 34.68 18.87 -47.93
C ALA A 108 35.31 17.79 -47.04
N ALA A 109 34.74 16.58 -47.08
CA ALA A 109 35.48 15.33 -46.93
C ALA A 109 34.71 14.19 -47.62
N ALA A 110 35.44 13.45 -48.45
CA ALA A 110 34.97 12.36 -49.30
C ALA A 110 34.58 11.09 -48.50
N SER A 111 33.61 10.33 -49.02
CA SER A 111 33.48 8.89 -48.73
C SER A 111 32.76 8.13 -49.84
N ALA A 112 33.33 6.96 -50.15
CA ALA A 112 33.11 6.09 -51.30
C ALA A 112 31.79 5.28 -51.26
N PRO A 113 31.34 4.69 -52.39
CA PRO A 113 30.11 3.91 -52.46
C PRO A 113 30.27 2.48 -51.93
N PRO A 114 29.22 1.88 -51.33
CA PRO A 114 29.26 0.49 -50.86
C PRO A 114 29.02 -0.54 -51.98
N PRO A 115 29.57 -1.76 -51.88
CA PRO A 115 29.45 -2.81 -52.89
C PRO A 115 28.14 -3.60 -52.80
N ALA A 116 27.77 -4.20 -53.95
CA ALA A 116 26.57 -5.00 -54.18
C ALA A 116 26.51 -6.30 -53.35
N ARG A 117 25.31 -6.65 -52.88
CA ARG A 117 25.00 -7.89 -52.15
C ARG A 117 24.89 -9.10 -53.11
N PRO A 118 25.40 -10.28 -52.74
CA PRO A 118 25.22 -11.51 -53.49
C PRO A 118 23.84 -12.16 -53.23
N VAL A 119 23.28 -12.75 -54.29
CA VAL A 119 22.01 -13.48 -54.33
C VAL A 119 22.18 -14.87 -53.70
N LYS A 120 21.29 -15.24 -52.76
CA LYS A 120 21.22 -16.56 -52.12
C LYS A 120 20.51 -17.58 -53.04
N PRO A 121 21.00 -18.83 -53.20
CA PRO A 121 20.30 -19.87 -53.93
C PRO A 121 19.17 -20.52 -53.10
N ALA A 122 18.14 -21.00 -53.80
CA ALA A 122 16.92 -21.59 -53.27
C ALA A 122 17.14 -22.98 -52.60
N PRO A 123 16.36 -23.35 -51.58
CA PRO A 123 16.45 -24.64 -50.91
C PRO A 123 15.83 -25.79 -51.74
N PRO A 124 16.33 -27.04 -51.60
CA PRO A 124 15.77 -28.21 -52.27
C PRO A 124 14.46 -28.69 -51.62
N GLY A 125 13.60 -29.27 -52.46
CA GLY A 125 12.24 -29.69 -52.12
C GLY A 125 12.13 -30.88 -51.14
N PRO A 126 10.92 -31.12 -50.61
CA PRO A 126 10.68 -32.02 -49.49
C PRO A 126 10.83 -33.51 -49.87
N ALA A 127 11.62 -34.24 -49.08
CA ALA A 127 11.73 -35.69 -49.14
C ALA A 127 10.42 -36.35 -48.65
N LYS A 128 9.94 -37.34 -49.39
CA LYS A 128 8.74 -38.13 -49.08
C LYS A 128 8.91 -38.84 -47.72
N ARG A 129 8.10 -38.42 -46.76
CA ARG A 129 7.97 -39.03 -45.43
C ARG A 129 7.22 -40.35 -45.57
N GLN A 130 7.88 -41.47 -45.25
CA GLN A 130 7.22 -42.77 -45.15
C GLN A 130 6.33 -42.80 -43.91
N GLU A 131 5.08 -43.20 -44.09
CA GLU A 131 4.11 -43.37 -42.99
C GLU A 131 4.53 -44.55 -42.10
N PRO A 132 4.58 -44.36 -40.77
CA PRO A 132 4.90 -45.44 -39.85
C PRO A 132 3.73 -46.42 -39.74
N GLU A 133 4.06 -47.69 -39.98
CA GLU A 133 3.18 -48.85 -39.90
C GLU A 133 2.57 -48.99 -38.48
N LYS A 134 1.24 -48.93 -38.39
CA LYS A 134 0.47 -49.01 -37.14
C LYS A 134 0.50 -50.43 -36.57
N ARG A 135 1.43 -50.71 -35.66
CA ARG A 135 1.41 -51.95 -34.86
C ARG A 135 0.31 -51.89 -33.79
N PRO A 136 -0.45 -52.98 -33.57
CA PRO A 136 -1.48 -53.04 -32.55
C PRO A 136 -0.86 -52.99 -31.14
N PRO A 137 -1.50 -52.31 -30.18
CA PRO A 137 -0.95 -52.12 -28.83
C PRO A 137 -0.87 -53.47 -28.10
N SER A 138 0.33 -53.80 -27.61
CA SER A 138 0.57 -55.02 -26.84
C SER A 138 -0.15 -54.94 -25.48
N ARG A 139 -0.77 -56.04 -25.05
CA ARG A 139 -1.55 -56.12 -23.80
C ARG A 139 -0.78 -55.73 -22.53
N GLY A 140 0.55 -55.69 -22.56
CA GLY A 140 1.39 -55.19 -21.46
C GLY A 140 1.27 -53.69 -21.22
N SER A 141 0.97 -52.90 -22.26
CA SER A 141 0.93 -51.43 -22.19
C SER A 141 -0.13 -50.89 -21.22
N ALA A 142 -1.26 -51.59 -21.08
CA ALA A 142 -2.35 -51.17 -20.20
C ALA A 142 -2.01 -51.31 -18.71
N LEU A 143 -1.17 -52.28 -18.34
CA LEU A 143 -0.76 -52.48 -16.95
C LEU A 143 0.29 -51.42 -16.53
N TRP A 144 1.24 -51.14 -17.41
CA TRP A 144 2.24 -50.10 -17.20
C TRP A 144 1.62 -48.69 -17.18
N ALA A 145 0.60 -48.44 -18.00
CA ALA A 145 -0.13 -47.18 -17.97
C ALA A 145 -0.85 -46.93 -16.62
N ARG A 146 -1.43 -47.99 -16.02
CA ARG A 146 -2.08 -47.90 -14.71
C ARG A 146 -1.08 -47.69 -13.56
N ALA A 147 0.06 -48.39 -13.60
CA ALA A 147 1.13 -48.20 -12.63
C ALA A 147 1.74 -46.79 -12.70
N ALA A 148 1.96 -46.27 -13.92
CA ALA A 148 2.46 -44.92 -14.12
C ALA A 148 1.46 -43.85 -13.64
N ALA A 149 0.16 -44.04 -13.89
CA ALA A 149 -0.88 -43.13 -13.39
C ALA A 149 -0.95 -43.13 -11.86
N GLY A 150 -0.84 -44.29 -11.22
CA GLY A 150 -0.80 -44.41 -9.76
C GLY A 150 0.41 -43.71 -9.14
N ALA A 151 1.61 -43.91 -9.72
CA ALA A 151 2.82 -43.24 -9.28
C ALA A 151 2.75 -41.71 -9.45
N ALA A 152 2.20 -41.23 -10.58
CA ALA A 152 2.01 -39.80 -10.82
C ALA A 152 1.03 -39.16 -9.83
N LEU A 153 -0.05 -39.85 -9.46
CA LEU A 153 -1.00 -39.39 -8.45
C LEU A 153 -0.37 -39.33 -7.05
N CYS A 154 0.39 -40.35 -6.66
CA CYS A 154 1.12 -40.36 -5.39
C CYS A 154 2.18 -39.26 -5.36
N ALA A 155 2.90 -39.02 -6.44
CA ALA A 155 3.87 -37.92 -6.54
C ALA A 155 3.19 -36.56 -6.49
N ALA A 156 2.03 -36.39 -7.14
CA ALA A 156 1.25 -35.16 -7.10
C ALA A 156 0.67 -34.88 -5.70
N LEU A 157 0.21 -35.93 -4.99
CA LEU A 157 -0.25 -35.80 -3.60
C LEU A 157 0.92 -35.55 -2.65
N PHE A 158 2.08 -36.16 -2.87
CA PHE A 158 3.27 -35.91 -2.07
C PHE A 158 3.79 -34.48 -2.30
N LEU A 159 3.83 -34.02 -3.55
CA LEU A 159 4.12 -32.61 -3.86
C LEU A 159 3.04 -31.68 -3.30
N PHE A 160 1.77 -32.04 -3.32
CA PHE A 160 0.73 -31.22 -2.69
C PHE A 160 0.75 -31.30 -1.15
N MET A 161 1.30 -32.33 -0.52
CA MET A 161 1.46 -32.37 0.94
C MET A 161 2.75 -31.70 1.41
N PHE A 162 3.81 -31.69 0.60
CA PHE A 162 5.10 -31.08 0.94
C PHE A 162 5.31 -29.68 0.35
N TYR A 163 4.62 -29.36 -0.76
CA TYR A 163 4.59 -28.05 -1.42
C TYR A 163 3.18 -27.48 -1.55
N GLY A 164 2.17 -28.11 -0.95
CA GLY A 164 0.84 -27.52 -0.85
C GLY A 164 0.89 -26.32 0.06
N GLY A 165 1.12 -25.17 -0.56
CA GLY A 165 0.94 -23.83 -0.04
C GLY A 165 1.43 -23.69 1.39
N GLU A 166 2.70 -23.31 1.57
CA GLU A 166 2.92 -22.32 2.62
C GLU A 166 1.97 -21.17 2.29
N GLU A 167 0.84 -21.09 3.01
CA GLU A 167 -0.02 -19.92 2.94
C GLU A 167 0.91 -18.75 3.18
N GLU A 168 1.10 -17.91 2.17
CA GLU A 168 2.01 -16.78 2.25
C GLU A 168 1.62 -16.00 3.52
N THR A 169 2.42 -16.15 4.57
CA THR A 169 2.09 -15.63 5.90
C THR A 169 2.38 -14.14 5.97
N SER A 170 3.00 -13.59 4.93
CA SER A 170 3.26 -12.19 4.75
C SER A 170 3.02 -11.77 3.31
N PHE A 171 2.73 -10.50 3.10
CA PHE A 171 2.84 -9.90 1.78
C PHE A 171 3.50 -8.52 1.90
N PRO A 172 4.30 -8.13 0.90
CA PRO A 172 5.06 -6.89 0.94
C PRO A 172 4.14 -5.67 0.82
N LEU A 173 4.49 -4.60 1.52
CA LEU A 173 3.79 -3.33 1.45
C LEU A 173 4.57 -2.31 0.61
N PRO A 174 3.89 -1.42 -0.13
CA PRO A 174 4.55 -0.43 -1.00
C PRO A 174 5.15 0.78 -0.25
N SER A 175 5.01 0.82 1.07
CA SER A 175 5.41 1.92 1.93
C SER A 175 6.72 1.59 2.62
N SER A 176 7.63 2.56 2.73
CA SER A 176 8.90 2.39 3.46
C SER A 176 8.81 2.85 4.92
N ALA A 177 7.69 3.42 5.35
CA ALA A 177 7.52 3.98 6.68
C ALA A 177 6.09 3.74 7.14
N VAL A 178 5.77 2.50 7.53
CA VAL A 178 4.43 2.16 8.02
C VAL A 178 4.31 2.43 9.51
N ALA A 179 3.13 2.87 9.95
CA ALA A 179 2.82 3.08 11.35
C ALA A 179 1.33 2.88 11.64
N GLY A 180 1.04 2.27 12.79
CA GLY A 180 -0.32 1.94 13.21
C GLY A 180 -0.93 0.84 12.36
N LEU A 181 -1.80 0.04 12.97
CA LEU A 181 -2.60 -0.95 12.27
C LEU A 181 -3.93 -1.05 12.98
N CYS A 182 -5.02 -0.93 12.23
CA CYS A 182 -6.34 -1.29 12.72
C CYS A 182 -7.12 -2.03 11.64
N LEU A 183 -8.16 -2.72 12.07
CA LEU A 183 -9.08 -3.42 11.17
C LEU A 183 -10.41 -2.68 11.13
N ASP A 184 -11.16 -2.88 10.06
CA ASP A 184 -12.59 -2.57 10.10
C ASP A 184 -13.34 -3.49 11.07
N GLY A 185 -14.57 -3.12 11.44
CA GLY A 185 -15.37 -3.92 12.38
C GLY A 185 -15.67 -5.34 11.89
N ALA A 186 -15.55 -5.61 10.59
CA ALA A 186 -15.72 -6.93 10.00
C ALA A 186 -14.41 -7.75 9.92
N GLY A 187 -13.24 -7.13 10.15
CA GLY A 187 -11.93 -7.74 9.91
C GLY A 187 -11.62 -8.03 8.42
N SER A 188 -12.38 -7.43 7.50
CA SER A 188 -12.23 -7.62 6.06
C SER A 188 -11.15 -6.71 5.46
N ARG A 189 -10.90 -5.57 6.12
CA ARG A 189 -9.92 -4.57 5.70
C ARG A 189 -8.98 -4.22 6.83
N ALA A 190 -7.72 -4.02 6.46
CA ALA A 190 -6.71 -3.41 7.31
C ALA A 190 -6.42 -1.99 6.86
N PHE A 191 -6.19 -1.12 7.84
CA PHE A 191 -5.74 0.25 7.64
C PHE A 191 -4.41 0.45 8.37
N PHE A 192 -3.48 1.11 7.70
CA PHE A 192 -2.25 1.60 8.32
C PHE A 192 -1.87 2.94 7.69
N THR A 193 -0.97 3.66 8.34
CA THR A 193 -0.50 4.95 7.83
C THR A 193 0.91 4.85 7.28
N ASP A 194 1.21 5.68 6.28
CA ASP A 194 2.57 6.04 5.88
C ASP A 194 2.80 7.50 6.29
N PRO A 195 3.40 7.76 7.47
CA PRO A 195 3.57 9.13 7.95
C PRO A 195 4.52 9.96 7.08
N HIS A 196 5.44 9.32 6.36
CA HIS A 196 6.38 10.02 5.48
C HIS A 196 5.67 10.52 4.21
N ARG A 197 4.83 9.67 3.62
CA ARG A 197 4.03 10.03 2.43
C ARG A 197 2.71 10.70 2.78
N GLN A 198 2.35 10.76 4.07
CA GLN A 198 1.09 11.29 4.57
C GLN A 198 -0.11 10.57 3.93
N LEU A 199 -0.06 9.24 3.96
CA LEU A 199 -1.08 8.39 3.36
C LEU A 199 -1.73 7.52 4.42
N LEU A 200 -3.04 7.30 4.25
CA LEU A 200 -3.76 6.18 4.82
C LEU A 200 -3.86 5.11 3.73
N VAL A 201 -3.34 3.92 4.03
CA VAL A 201 -3.36 2.77 3.13
C VAL A 201 -4.45 1.81 3.58
N THR A 202 -5.30 1.41 2.64
CA THR A 202 -6.33 0.38 2.86
C THR A 202 -5.94 -0.88 2.15
N VAL A 203 -5.96 -2.01 2.86
CA VAL A 203 -5.63 -3.33 2.33
C VAL A 203 -6.79 -4.30 2.51
N SER A 204 -7.09 -5.03 1.44
CA SER A 204 -7.95 -6.20 1.48
C SER A 204 -7.23 -7.33 2.22
N ILE A 205 -7.82 -7.82 3.31
CA ILE A 205 -7.27 -8.99 4.01
C ILE A 205 -7.44 -10.24 3.15
N ALA A 206 -8.65 -10.47 2.64
CA ALA A 206 -8.93 -11.63 1.78
C ALA A 206 -8.24 -11.53 0.42
N GLY A 207 -8.20 -10.32 -0.16
CA GLY A 207 -7.57 -10.08 -1.46
C GLY A 207 -6.06 -9.90 -1.43
N ARG A 208 -5.44 -9.83 -0.24
CA ARG A 208 -3.99 -9.62 0.00
C ARG A 208 -3.38 -8.53 -0.89
N ARG A 209 -4.09 -7.41 -1.02
CA ARG A 209 -3.69 -6.31 -1.90
C ARG A 209 -4.17 -4.97 -1.39
N VAL A 210 -3.45 -3.92 -1.77
CA VAL A 210 -3.88 -2.55 -1.55
C VAL A 210 -5.16 -2.27 -2.34
N GLU A 211 -6.20 -1.79 -1.66
CA GLU A 211 -7.48 -1.38 -2.27
C GLU A 211 -7.57 0.14 -2.42
N GLY A 212 -6.86 0.90 -1.60
CA GLY A 212 -6.98 2.35 -1.60
C GLY A 212 -5.80 3.05 -0.94
N LEU A 213 -5.54 4.26 -1.45
CA LEU A 213 -4.60 5.23 -0.89
C LEU A 213 -5.36 6.54 -0.74
N GLN A 214 -5.36 7.08 0.47
CA GLN A 214 -6.00 8.35 0.79
C GLN A 214 -4.96 9.31 1.36
N SER A 215 -5.04 10.60 0.99
CA SER A 215 -4.25 11.62 1.69
C SER A 215 -4.69 11.67 3.16
N PHE A 216 -3.71 11.65 4.05
CA PHE A 216 -3.90 11.61 5.49
C PHE A 216 -2.78 12.39 6.15
N GLN A 217 -3.05 13.67 6.43
CA GLN A 217 -2.07 14.66 6.87
C GLN A 217 -1.73 14.46 8.34
N ALA A 218 -0.95 13.43 8.60
CA ALA A 218 -0.70 12.99 9.95
C ALA A 218 0.80 12.72 10.14
N GLN A 219 1.51 13.80 10.45
CA GLN A 219 2.95 13.76 10.68
C GLN A 219 3.24 13.21 12.07
N GLY A 220 4.31 12.41 12.19
CA GLY A 220 4.81 11.93 13.48
C GLY A 220 3.90 10.92 14.19
N LEU A 221 2.95 10.31 13.48
CA LEU A 221 2.03 9.37 14.10
C LEU A 221 2.71 8.11 14.62
N LYS A 222 2.15 7.59 15.71
CA LYS A 222 2.55 6.32 16.33
C LYS A 222 1.50 5.23 16.17
N ALA A 223 0.21 5.56 16.21
CA ALA A 223 -0.87 4.58 16.26
C ALA A 223 -2.07 4.94 15.39
N LEU A 224 -2.93 3.95 15.14
CA LEU A 224 -4.18 4.10 14.43
C LEU A 224 -5.27 3.24 15.08
N ALA A 225 -6.45 3.82 15.29
CA ALA A 225 -7.67 3.10 15.61
C ALA A 225 -8.81 3.58 14.71
N TYR A 226 -9.83 2.76 14.49
CA TYR A 226 -10.99 3.11 13.65
C TYR A 226 -12.28 2.84 14.41
N ASP A 227 -13.17 3.84 14.47
CA ASP A 227 -14.43 3.74 15.20
C ASP A 227 -15.63 3.34 14.32
N GLY A 228 -15.41 3.15 13.02
CA GLY A 228 -16.46 2.91 12.02
C GLY A 228 -16.89 4.16 11.24
N ALA A 229 -16.53 5.35 11.69
CA ALA A 229 -16.84 6.63 11.04
C ALA A 229 -15.61 7.54 10.87
N ALA A 230 -14.62 7.41 11.75
CA ALA A 230 -13.42 8.21 11.82
C ALA A 230 -12.22 7.36 12.26
N PHE A 231 -11.04 7.81 11.83
CA PHE A 231 -9.76 7.33 12.30
C PHE A 231 -9.29 8.15 13.49
N TRP A 232 -8.74 7.46 14.48
CA TRP A 232 -8.11 8.06 15.64
C TRP A 232 -6.62 7.79 15.59
N THR A 233 -5.83 8.81 15.85
CA THR A 233 -4.38 8.70 15.80
C THR A 233 -3.71 9.54 16.88
N THR A 234 -2.41 9.35 17.09
CA THR A 234 -1.62 10.02 18.13
C THR A 234 -0.22 10.33 17.62
N ASP A 235 0.29 11.52 17.97
CA ASP A 235 1.68 11.94 17.74
C ASP A 235 2.60 11.60 18.94
N GLY A 236 2.07 10.91 19.95
CA GLY A 236 2.77 10.64 21.21
C GLY A 236 2.37 11.56 22.36
N THR A 237 1.76 12.70 22.07
CA THR A 237 1.35 13.70 23.09
C THR A 237 -0.13 14.02 23.02
N SER A 238 -0.67 14.03 21.80
CA SER A 238 -2.03 14.41 21.48
C SER A 238 -2.71 13.33 20.64
N ILE A 239 -4.01 13.17 20.86
CA ILE A 239 -4.89 12.34 20.05
C ILE A 239 -5.60 13.24 19.04
N PHE A 240 -5.78 12.75 17.83
CA PHE A 240 -6.43 13.43 16.73
C PHE A 240 -7.54 12.54 16.16
N ARG A 241 -8.64 13.15 15.75
CA ARG A 241 -9.78 12.49 15.10
C ARG A 241 -9.83 12.91 13.64
N TYR A 242 -9.89 11.97 12.71
CA TYR A 242 -9.98 12.19 11.27
C TYR A 242 -11.25 11.54 10.75
N PRO A 243 -12.31 12.30 10.41
CA PRO A 243 -13.47 11.71 9.77
C PRO A 243 -13.06 11.00 8.47
N GLN A 244 -13.74 9.91 8.15
CA GLN A 244 -13.41 9.10 6.99
C GLN A 244 -13.45 9.93 5.70
N GLY A 245 -12.42 9.79 4.86
CA GLY A 245 -12.28 10.58 3.63
C GLY A 245 -11.69 11.98 3.83
N ALA A 246 -11.56 12.47 5.07
CA ALA A 246 -10.95 13.77 5.31
C ALA A 246 -9.42 13.68 5.32
N PRO A 247 -8.71 14.63 4.67
CA PRO A 247 -7.26 14.67 4.69
C PRO A 247 -6.69 15.25 6.00
N TYR A 248 -7.50 15.97 6.79
CA TYR A 248 -7.07 16.68 7.99
C TYR A 248 -7.91 16.24 9.21
N PRO A 249 -7.37 16.39 10.43
CA PRO A 249 -8.14 16.08 11.62
C PRO A 249 -9.31 17.06 11.79
N GLU A 250 -10.41 16.58 12.33
CA GLU A 250 -11.45 17.41 12.91
C GLU A 250 -10.89 18.28 14.03
N ALA A 251 -11.54 19.42 14.25
CA ALA A 251 -11.04 20.53 15.05
C ALA A 251 -10.35 20.13 16.37
N GLY A 252 -9.03 20.34 16.42
CA GLY A 252 -8.22 20.35 17.64
C GLY A 252 -7.53 19.02 17.98
N ALA A 253 -6.36 19.13 18.61
CA ALA A 253 -5.62 18.01 19.18
C ALA A 253 -6.03 17.82 20.65
N TYR A 254 -6.29 16.59 21.07
CA TYR A 254 -6.67 16.26 22.44
C TYR A 254 -5.44 15.85 23.25
N LYS A 255 -5.09 16.60 24.29
CA LYS A 255 -3.95 16.25 25.14
C LYS A 255 -4.20 14.93 25.85
N ALA A 256 -3.44 13.90 25.47
CA ALA A 256 -3.52 12.57 26.06
C ALA A 256 -2.43 12.33 27.11
N GLY A 257 -1.44 13.23 27.17
CA GLY A 257 -0.25 13.10 28.00
C GLY A 257 0.93 12.53 27.20
N PRO A 258 2.14 12.61 27.76
CA PRO A 258 3.35 12.19 27.04
C PRO A 258 3.41 10.67 26.84
N GLY A 259 3.96 10.27 25.70
CA GLY A 259 4.34 8.90 25.40
C GLY A 259 3.15 7.97 25.10
N VAL A 260 2.09 8.43 24.43
CA VAL A 260 1.03 7.54 23.92
C VAL A 260 1.49 6.84 22.64
N PHE A 261 1.54 5.51 22.63
CA PHE A 261 2.07 4.74 21.48
C PHE A 261 1.05 3.83 20.81
N ALA A 262 -0.07 3.51 21.46
CA ALA A 262 -1.10 2.68 20.86
C ALA A 262 -2.50 3.20 21.17
N LEU A 263 -3.40 2.95 20.22
CA LEU A 263 -4.82 3.29 20.32
C LEU A 263 -5.64 2.07 19.93
N ALA A 264 -6.77 1.86 20.61
CA ALA A 264 -7.76 0.86 20.22
C ALA A 264 -9.17 1.37 20.46
N TRP A 265 -10.12 0.91 19.65
CA TRP A 265 -11.53 1.25 19.76
C TRP A 265 -12.34 0.04 20.18
N ASP A 266 -13.15 0.19 21.24
CA ASP A 266 -13.92 -0.93 21.79
C ASP A 266 -15.39 -0.99 21.32
N GLY A 267 -15.79 -0.08 20.44
CA GLY A 267 -17.17 0.13 20.01
C GLY A 267 -17.85 1.33 20.68
N ARG A 268 -17.33 1.78 21.82
CA ARG A 268 -17.91 2.87 22.64
C ARG A 268 -16.86 3.82 23.23
N ASN A 269 -15.64 3.40 23.41
CA ASN A 269 -14.57 4.14 24.06
C ASN A 269 -13.29 4.00 23.26
N LEU A 270 -12.47 5.04 23.33
CA LEU A 270 -11.11 5.02 22.84
C LEU A 270 -10.18 4.63 23.99
N TRP A 271 -9.32 3.64 23.76
CA TRP A 271 -8.29 3.21 24.70
C TRP A 271 -6.94 3.67 24.18
N ALA A 272 -6.14 4.29 25.04
CA ALA A 272 -4.79 4.74 24.70
C ALA A 272 -3.78 4.14 25.65
N ALA A 273 -2.80 3.43 25.12
CA ALA A 273 -1.68 2.91 25.89
C ALA A 273 -0.45 3.81 25.72
N SER A 274 0.21 4.06 26.84
CA SER A 274 1.44 4.84 26.91
C SER A 274 2.60 3.97 27.36
N VAL A 275 3.80 4.48 27.09
CA VAL A 275 5.05 3.93 27.62
C VAL A 275 4.97 3.72 29.13
N GLY A 276 5.49 2.60 29.60
CA GLY A 276 5.44 2.24 31.02
C GLY A 276 4.10 1.64 31.47
N GLY A 277 3.29 1.11 30.54
CA GLY A 277 2.08 0.33 30.86
C GLY A 277 0.87 1.15 31.28
N ARG A 278 0.92 2.48 31.19
CA ARG A 278 -0.24 3.32 31.51
C ARG A 278 -1.29 3.19 30.42
N LEU A 279 -2.49 2.77 30.79
CA LEU A 279 -3.65 2.62 29.89
C LEU A 279 -4.73 3.61 30.30
N VAL A 280 -5.17 4.46 29.38
CA VAL A 280 -6.22 5.45 29.62
C VAL A 280 -7.43 5.12 28.76
N ARG A 281 -8.61 5.09 29.37
CA ARG A 281 -9.88 4.98 28.65
C ARG A 281 -10.48 6.37 28.51
N TYR A 282 -10.86 6.72 27.30
CA TYR A 282 -11.54 7.96 26.95
C TYR A 282 -12.98 7.68 26.54
N ALA A 283 -13.90 8.49 27.05
CA ALA A 283 -15.28 8.52 26.56
C ALA A 283 -15.26 8.85 25.07
N ALA A 284 -15.97 8.08 24.25
CA ALA A 284 -16.17 8.47 22.87
C ALA A 284 -17.03 9.73 22.75
N GLY A 285 -16.67 10.56 21.77
CA GLY A 285 -17.40 11.74 21.35
C GLY A 285 -16.54 12.52 20.38
N GLU A 286 -17.03 13.65 19.88
CA GLU A 286 -16.18 14.54 19.06
C GLU A 286 -14.91 14.93 19.82
N LYS A 287 -15.02 15.10 21.14
CA LYS A 287 -13.93 15.46 22.05
C LYS A 287 -13.73 14.34 23.09
N PRO A 288 -12.76 13.44 22.90
CA PRO A 288 -12.47 12.40 23.88
C PRO A 288 -12.01 13.00 25.20
N ALA A 289 -12.60 12.55 26.30
CA ALA A 289 -12.22 12.96 27.65
C ALA A 289 -11.79 11.73 28.45
N PRO A 290 -10.68 11.81 29.22
CA PRO A 290 -10.21 10.67 30.02
C PRO A 290 -11.25 10.35 31.10
N GLU A 291 -11.74 9.11 31.12
CA GLU A 291 -12.68 8.62 32.12
C GLU A 291 -11.96 7.84 33.23
N ALA A 292 -10.95 7.06 32.85
CA ALA A 292 -10.28 6.16 33.77
C ALA A 292 -8.83 5.90 33.33
N VAL A 293 -7.98 5.66 34.32
CA VAL A 293 -6.57 5.33 34.13
C VAL A 293 -6.28 4.01 34.83
N PHE A 294 -5.61 3.12 34.12
CA PHE A 294 -5.20 1.81 34.56
C PHE A 294 -3.69 1.64 34.37
N GLN A 295 -3.15 0.69 35.10
CA GLN A 295 -1.77 0.28 34.97
C GLN A 295 -1.77 -1.18 34.52
N LEU A 296 -1.25 -1.44 33.31
CA LEU A 296 -0.99 -2.78 32.84
C LEU A 296 0.29 -3.32 33.51
N PRO A 297 0.39 -4.64 33.74
CA PRO A 297 1.61 -5.28 34.20
C PRO A 297 2.78 -4.93 33.27
N GLU A 298 3.93 -4.60 33.87
CA GLU A 298 5.11 -4.02 33.22
C GLU A 298 5.42 -4.58 31.81
N GLY A 299 5.80 -3.69 30.90
CA GLY A 299 6.17 -3.95 29.50
C GLY A 299 6.12 -2.66 28.68
N PHE A 300 7.21 -2.31 28.00
CA PHE A 300 7.37 -1.08 27.21
C PHE A 300 6.87 -1.33 25.77
N GLY A 301 6.32 -0.30 25.10
CA GLY A 301 6.08 -0.35 23.64
C GLY A 301 4.87 -1.16 23.16
N ALA A 302 3.93 -1.47 24.04
CA ALA A 302 2.73 -2.25 23.74
C ALA A 302 1.88 -1.66 22.59
N TRP A 303 1.62 -2.48 21.57
CA TRP A 303 0.53 -2.26 20.61
C TRP A 303 -0.80 -2.74 21.21
N LEU A 304 -1.89 -2.05 20.87
CA LEU A 304 -3.21 -2.28 21.46
C LEU A 304 -4.24 -2.54 20.37
N THR A 305 -5.11 -3.51 20.59
CA THR A 305 -6.29 -3.73 19.74
C THR A 305 -7.43 -4.32 20.55
N VAL A 306 -8.67 -4.17 20.06
CA VAL A 306 -9.85 -4.76 20.70
C VAL A 306 -10.49 -5.72 19.72
N SER A 307 -10.71 -6.96 20.17
CA SER A 307 -11.29 -7.99 19.33
C SER A 307 -11.91 -9.09 20.17
N GLY A 308 -13.10 -9.58 19.76
CA GLY A 308 -13.82 -10.64 20.46
C GLY A 308 -14.15 -10.30 21.91
N GLY A 309 -14.44 -9.03 22.22
CA GLY A 309 -14.74 -8.56 23.57
C GLY A 309 -13.53 -8.55 24.53
N LYS A 310 -12.31 -8.61 24.00
CA LYS A 310 -11.06 -8.58 24.76
C LYS A 310 -10.19 -7.43 24.30
N LEU A 311 -9.42 -6.89 25.23
CA LEU A 311 -8.34 -5.96 24.93
C LEU A 311 -7.05 -6.78 24.79
N TRP A 312 -6.43 -6.69 23.63
CA TRP A 312 -5.20 -7.41 23.30
C TRP A 312 -4.03 -6.45 23.29
N GLU A 313 -2.92 -6.90 23.86
CA GLU A 313 -1.69 -6.15 24.00
C GLU A 313 -0.53 -6.97 23.43
N LEU A 314 0.21 -6.40 22.49
CA LEU A 314 1.45 -6.98 21.99
C LEU A 314 2.63 -6.09 22.38
N ASP A 315 3.46 -6.57 23.29
CA ASP A 315 4.79 -6.03 23.51
C ASP A 315 5.74 -6.67 22.48
N ALA A 316 6.08 -5.90 21.45
CA ALA A 316 6.95 -6.37 20.37
C ALA A 316 8.43 -6.47 20.78
N GLU A 317 8.84 -5.84 21.89
CA GLU A 317 10.21 -5.90 22.39
C GLU A 317 10.45 -7.19 23.16
N THR A 318 9.50 -7.56 24.02
CA THR A 318 9.56 -8.83 24.76
C THR A 318 8.95 -10.00 24.01
N GLY A 319 8.22 -9.73 22.93
CA GLY A 319 7.42 -10.72 22.21
C GLY A 319 6.17 -11.17 22.98
N ARG A 320 5.83 -10.53 24.10
CA ARG A 320 4.68 -10.92 24.93
C ARG A 320 3.38 -10.50 24.25
N LEU A 321 2.49 -11.47 24.02
CA LEU A 321 1.10 -11.23 23.66
C LEU A 321 0.21 -11.52 24.86
N ALA A 322 -0.58 -10.54 25.29
CA ALA A 322 -1.49 -10.65 26.42
C ALA A 322 -2.92 -10.29 26.04
N ALA A 323 -3.89 -10.96 26.67
CA ALA A 323 -5.31 -10.67 26.54
C ALA A 323 -5.85 -10.23 27.91
N TYR A 324 -6.70 -9.20 27.90
CA TYR A 324 -7.34 -8.63 29.08
C TYR A 324 -8.85 -8.58 28.91
N THR A 325 -9.57 -8.58 30.04
CA THR A 325 -10.99 -8.27 30.05
C THR A 325 -11.23 -6.85 29.52
N LEU A 326 -12.28 -6.68 28.72
CA LEU A 326 -12.72 -5.38 28.23
C LEU A 326 -13.78 -4.80 29.17
N THR A 327 -13.37 -4.56 30.42
CA THR A 327 -14.26 -4.10 31.50
C THR A 327 -13.85 -2.73 32.03
N ALA A 328 -14.60 -2.22 33.01
CA ALA A 328 -14.26 -0.96 33.68
C ALA A 328 -12.91 -0.98 34.41
N LYS A 329 -12.33 -2.15 34.61
CA LYS A 329 -10.96 -2.38 35.07
C LYS A 329 -10.45 -3.59 34.29
N PRO A 330 -9.51 -3.42 33.34
CA PRO A 330 -8.95 -4.55 32.60
C PRO A 330 -8.17 -5.49 33.52
N GLU A 331 -8.45 -6.77 33.43
CA GLU A 331 -7.80 -7.85 34.18
C GLU A 331 -7.19 -8.85 33.20
N LEU A 332 -5.98 -9.32 33.50
CA LEU A 332 -5.25 -10.26 32.63
C LEU A 332 -6.02 -11.58 32.55
N LEU A 333 -6.40 -11.97 31.33
CA LEU A 333 -7.00 -13.27 31.04
C LEU A 333 -5.94 -14.33 30.79
N GLY A 334 -4.83 -13.94 30.18
CA GLY A 334 -3.71 -14.81 29.86
C GLY A 334 -2.66 -14.11 29.01
N SER A 335 -1.47 -14.72 28.92
CA SER A 335 -0.38 -14.27 28.08
C SER A 335 0.35 -15.45 27.44
N ALA A 336 1.00 -15.21 26.31
CA ALA A 336 1.97 -16.13 25.73
C ALA A 336 3.17 -15.39 25.14
N ASP A 337 4.24 -16.15 24.92
CA ASP A 337 5.39 -15.73 24.15
C ASP A 337 5.08 -15.89 22.66
N ALA A 338 4.94 -14.76 21.97
CA ALA A 338 4.78 -14.66 20.53
C ALA A 338 6.09 -14.28 19.83
N GLY A 339 7.20 -14.05 20.56
CA GLY A 339 8.44 -13.49 20.01
C GLY A 339 9.02 -14.34 18.89
N SER A 340 9.02 -15.67 19.04
CA SER A 340 9.45 -16.60 18.00
C SER A 340 8.54 -16.68 16.78
N TYR A 341 7.34 -16.11 16.85
CA TYR A 341 6.36 -16.08 15.77
C TYR A 341 6.20 -14.69 15.13
N LEU A 342 6.82 -13.66 15.70
CA LEU A 342 6.81 -12.33 15.11
C LEU A 342 7.63 -12.35 13.81
N PRO A 343 7.15 -11.66 12.76
CA PRO A 343 7.92 -11.51 11.52
C PRO A 343 9.24 -10.79 11.80
N GLU A 344 10.24 -11.06 10.96
CA GLU A 344 11.49 -10.29 10.99
C GLU A 344 11.22 -8.81 10.74
N GLY A 345 11.90 -7.96 11.52
CA GLY A 345 11.83 -6.51 11.38
C GLY A 345 11.16 -5.79 12.56
N ARG A 346 11.19 -4.46 12.51
CA ARG A 346 10.57 -3.63 13.55
C ARG A 346 9.05 -3.65 13.40
N VAL A 347 8.34 -4.18 14.39
CA VAL A 347 6.87 -4.11 14.46
C VAL A 347 6.43 -2.65 14.56
N ALA A 348 5.48 -2.29 13.71
CA ALA A 348 4.95 -0.93 13.57
C ALA A 348 3.42 -0.85 13.76
N GLY A 349 2.78 -1.98 14.06
CA GLY A 349 1.35 -2.06 14.35
C GLY A 349 0.89 -3.49 14.51
N PHE A 350 -0.25 -3.65 15.19
CA PHE A 350 -0.82 -4.93 15.54
C PHE A 350 -2.35 -4.84 15.57
N ALA A 351 -3.04 -5.86 15.06
CA ALA A 351 -4.48 -5.98 15.17
C ALA A 351 -4.93 -7.44 15.26
N VAL A 352 -6.06 -7.71 15.89
CA VAL A 352 -6.60 -9.07 16.06
C VAL A 352 -7.98 -9.17 15.43
N SER A 353 -8.24 -10.24 14.69
CA SER A 353 -9.59 -10.60 14.25
C SER A 353 -9.72 -12.09 14.01
N GLY A 354 -10.86 -12.66 14.41
CA GLY A 354 -11.23 -14.03 14.04
C GLY A 354 -10.26 -15.13 14.48
N GLY A 355 -9.54 -14.93 15.58
CA GLY A 355 -8.52 -15.88 16.05
C GLY A 355 -7.15 -15.72 15.40
N ASN A 356 -6.97 -14.68 14.58
CA ASN A 356 -5.71 -14.32 13.96
C ASN A 356 -5.20 -12.98 14.47
N ALA A 357 -3.88 -12.86 14.56
CA ALA A 357 -3.16 -11.61 14.75
C ALA A 357 -2.56 -11.16 13.42
N TRP A 358 -2.65 -9.87 13.15
CA TRP A 358 -2.03 -9.20 12.02
C TRP A 358 -0.95 -8.27 12.57
N VAL A 359 0.25 -8.40 12.03
CA VAL A 359 1.42 -7.64 12.46
C VAL A 359 1.98 -6.91 11.25
N ILE A 360 2.14 -5.60 11.34
CA ILE A 360 2.81 -4.83 10.30
C ILE A 360 4.23 -4.52 10.73
N THR A 361 5.20 -4.72 9.85
CA THR A 361 6.63 -4.42 10.07
C THR A 361 7.03 -3.23 9.21
N ALA A 362 8.01 -2.44 9.66
CA ALA A 362 8.53 -1.31 8.89
C ALA A 362 9.79 -1.65 8.06
N GLU A 363 10.58 -2.63 8.49
CA GLU A 363 11.91 -2.94 7.94
C GLU A 363 12.16 -4.46 7.97
N PRO A 364 11.77 -5.23 6.92
CA PRO A 364 11.09 -4.80 5.71
C PRO A 364 9.63 -4.45 5.95
N ALA A 365 9.06 -3.62 5.07
CA ALA A 365 7.65 -3.27 5.14
C ALA A 365 6.76 -4.42 4.67
N GLY A 366 5.99 -5.00 5.59
CA GLY A 366 5.16 -6.16 5.31
C GLY A 366 3.99 -6.25 6.26
N LEU A 367 2.92 -6.91 5.82
CA LEU A 367 1.83 -7.33 6.71
C LEU A 367 1.91 -8.85 6.87
N ALA A 368 2.09 -9.30 8.10
CA ALA A 368 2.18 -10.70 8.47
C ALA A 368 0.94 -11.18 9.23
N LEU A 369 0.63 -12.46 9.08
CA LEU A 369 -0.46 -13.19 9.72
C LEU A 369 0.11 -14.18 10.74
N LEU A 370 -0.42 -14.12 11.95
CA LEU A 370 -0.11 -15.00 13.07
C LEU A 370 -1.37 -15.71 13.55
N ASP A 371 -1.36 -17.05 13.51
CA ASP A 371 -2.45 -17.87 14.05
C ASP A 371 -2.36 -17.94 15.58
N LEU A 372 -3.34 -17.37 16.28
CA LEU A 372 -3.34 -17.33 17.74
C LEU A 372 -3.52 -18.72 18.37
N LYS A 373 -4.04 -19.70 17.64
CA LYS A 373 -4.16 -21.08 18.13
C LYS A 373 -2.79 -21.69 18.39
N ARG A 374 -1.77 -21.30 17.62
CA ARG A 374 -0.39 -21.77 17.81
C ARG A 374 0.23 -21.25 19.10
N LEU A 375 -0.25 -20.12 19.59
CA LEU A 375 0.27 -19.48 20.80
C LEU A 375 -0.31 -20.05 22.11
N LYS A 376 -1.23 -21.03 22.04
CA LYS A 376 -1.93 -21.62 23.20
C LYS A 376 -2.58 -20.61 24.15
N LEU A 377 -2.72 -19.36 23.74
CA LEU A 377 -3.27 -18.24 24.51
C LEU A 377 -4.76 -18.42 24.88
N LEU A 378 -5.42 -19.42 24.29
CA LEU A 378 -6.86 -19.63 24.39
C LEU A 378 -7.24 -21.08 24.75
N GLU A 379 -6.28 -21.98 25.04
CA GLU A 379 -6.60 -23.37 25.39
C GLU A 379 -7.10 -23.54 26.85
N ASP A 380 -6.96 -22.53 27.71
CA ASP A 380 -7.38 -22.61 29.12
C ASP A 380 -8.70 -21.87 29.45
N GLY A 381 -9.54 -21.60 28.44
CA GLY A 381 -10.86 -20.98 28.64
C GLY A 381 -12.00 -21.99 28.77
N LYS A 382 -12.19 -22.56 29.96
CA LYS A 382 -13.51 -23.03 30.42
C LYS A 382 -14.41 -21.86 30.79
#